data_AF-A0A3L6QEJ4-F1
#
_entry.id   AF-A0A3L6QEJ4-F1
#
_cell.length_a   1.000
_cell.length_b   1.000
_cell.length_c   1.000
_cell.angle_alpha   90.00
_cell.angle_beta   90.00
_cell.angle_gamma   90.00
#
_symmetry.space_group_name_H-M   'P 1'
#
loop_
_entity.id
_entity.type
_entity.pdbx_description
1 polymer ?
#
loop_
_entity_poly.entity_id
_entity_poly.type
_entity_poly.pdbx_seq_one_letter_code
_entity_poly.pdbx_strand_id
1 'polypeptide(L)'
;MDIAGLPSDILVEVTASIVTRSATPLNDIVNLRRSCKVFRDATAARKVRRCMAVHREWRLHWWDKARFLSVLRRCAASGNPEASYILGLEEFCNRRRKASGLRHLLHAMEHGHAAAAYMMGMITLHDSLRSPGGAEQALERWTASPPGLHPLAPAGQGAGWPPCAERPCRSCEG
;
A
#
# COMPACT_ATOMS: atom_id res chain seq x y z
N MET A 1 22.97 -13.72 24.29
CA MET A 1 22.65 -12.34 23.85
C MET A 1 21.18 -12.10 24.10
N ASP A 2 20.83 -11.09 24.87
CA ASP A 2 19.43 -10.73 25.15
C ASP A 2 18.90 -9.82 24.04
N ILE A 3 17.71 -10.12 23.53
CA ILE A 3 17.00 -9.29 22.55
C ILE A 3 16.72 -7.90 23.12
N ALA A 4 16.59 -7.78 24.45
CA ALA A 4 16.41 -6.49 25.12
C ALA A 4 17.64 -5.57 25.05
N GLY A 5 18.81 -6.10 24.71
CA GLY A 5 20.04 -5.31 24.53
C GLY A 5 20.22 -4.72 23.13
N LEU A 6 19.31 -5.02 22.18
CA LEU A 6 19.38 -4.49 20.83
C LEU A 6 18.87 -3.04 20.76
N PRO A 7 19.47 -2.19 19.90
CA PRO A 7 18.95 -0.85 19.63
C PRO A 7 17.52 -0.89 19.07
N SER A 8 16.68 0.05 19.53
CA SER A 8 15.24 0.09 19.21
C SER A 8 14.94 0.21 17.71
N ASP A 9 15.81 0.90 16.98
CA ASP A 9 15.77 1.09 15.54
C ASP A 9 15.93 -0.23 14.77
N ILE A 10 16.86 -1.09 15.21
CA ILE A 10 17.03 -2.43 14.62
C ILE A 10 15.79 -3.29 14.85
N LEU A 11 15.19 -3.21 16.03
CA LEU A 11 13.98 -3.96 16.35
C LEU A 11 12.77 -3.49 15.53
N VAL A 12 12.66 -2.18 15.29
CA VAL A 12 11.67 -1.60 14.37
C VAL A 12 11.91 -2.08 12.94
N GLU A 13 13.18 -2.17 12.50
CA GLU A 13 13.51 -2.67 11.16
C GLU A 13 13.13 -4.14 10.97
N VAL A 14 13.47 -4.98 11.95
CA VAL A 14 13.10 -6.40 11.95
C VAL A 14 11.58 -6.54 11.91
N THR A 15 10.88 -5.78 12.75
CA THR A 15 9.41 -5.78 12.78
C THR A 15 8.82 -5.31 11.45
N ALA A 16 9.38 -4.25 10.86
CA ALA A 16 8.98 -3.74 9.55
C ALA A 16 9.16 -4.79 8.45
N SER A 17 10.29 -5.49 8.44
CA SER A 17 10.57 -6.58 7.50
C SER A 17 9.56 -7.72 7.63
N ILE A 18 9.24 -8.12 8.86
CA ILE A 18 8.22 -9.17 9.14
C ILE A 18 6.87 -8.74 8.56
N VAL A 19 6.35 -7.56 8.91
CA VAL A 19 5.00 -7.14 8.49
C VAL A 19 4.88 -6.82 6.99
N THR A 20 6.01 -6.59 6.32
CA THR A 20 6.04 -6.37 4.86
C THR A 20 6.01 -7.71 4.12
N ARG A 21 6.67 -8.75 4.65
CA ARG A 21 6.87 -10.03 3.96
C ARG A 21 5.92 -11.14 4.40
N SER A 22 5.33 -11.01 5.58
CA SER A 22 4.45 -12.02 6.17
C SER A 22 3.18 -12.23 5.35
N ALA A 23 2.65 -13.46 5.33
CA ALA A 23 1.33 -13.76 4.79
C ALA A 23 0.19 -13.30 5.73
N THR A 24 0.47 -13.08 7.01
CA THR A 24 -0.50 -12.75 8.07
C THR A 24 0.04 -11.65 9.00
N PRO A 25 0.38 -10.46 8.46
CA PRO A 25 1.08 -9.41 9.22
C PRO A 25 0.38 -8.96 10.51
N LEU A 26 -0.95 -9.00 10.59
CA LEU A 26 -1.67 -8.66 11.84
C LEU A 26 -1.50 -9.73 12.92
N ASN A 27 -1.49 -11.01 12.54
CA ASN A 27 -1.25 -12.10 13.48
C ASN A 27 0.17 -12.02 14.03
N ASP A 28 1.15 -11.72 13.16
CA ASP A 28 2.54 -11.55 13.57
C ASP A 28 2.73 -10.35 14.50
N ILE A 29 2.07 -9.23 14.24
CA ILE A 29 2.07 -8.09 15.18
C ILE A 29 1.52 -8.49 16.54
N VAL A 30 0.42 -9.26 16.58
CA VAL A 30 -0.16 -9.73 17.85
C VAL A 30 0.82 -10.64 18.59
N ASN A 31 1.48 -11.56 17.89
CA ASN A 31 2.46 -12.47 18.48
C ASN A 31 3.70 -11.71 18.99
N LEU A 32 4.22 -10.75 18.21
CA LEU A 32 5.34 -9.89 18.61
C LEU A 32 5.01 -9.03 19.84
N ARG A 33 3.79 -8.50 19.95
CA ARG A 33 3.36 -7.73 21.14
C ARG A 33 3.26 -8.57 22.40
N ARG A 34 2.96 -9.86 22.23
CA ARG A 34 2.83 -10.83 23.33
C ARG A 34 4.19 -11.35 23.79
N SER A 35 5.18 -11.42 22.90
CA SER A 35 6.49 -11.97 23.24
C SER A 35 7.26 -11.12 24.25
N CYS A 36 7.38 -9.80 24.02
CA CYS A 36 8.06 -8.92 24.98
C CYS A 36 7.65 -7.44 24.85
N LYS A 37 8.01 -6.64 25.87
CA LYS A 37 7.77 -5.19 25.91
C LYS A 37 8.47 -4.46 24.76
N VAL A 38 9.70 -4.86 24.46
CA VAL A 38 10.53 -4.22 23.43
C VAL A 38 9.90 -4.37 22.04
N PHE A 39 9.41 -5.57 21.68
CA PHE A 39 8.67 -5.76 20.42
C PHE A 39 7.29 -5.11 20.44
N ARG A 40 6.63 -5.04 21.60
CA ARG A 40 5.38 -4.28 21.73
C ARG A 40 5.60 -2.82 21.32
N ASP A 41 6.67 -2.20 21.81
CA ASP A 41 7.02 -0.82 21.48
C ASP A 41 7.45 -0.69 20.00
N ALA A 42 8.25 -1.64 19.49
CA ALA A 42 8.64 -1.66 18.07
C ALA A 42 7.43 -1.76 17.12
N THR A 43 6.44 -2.60 17.43
CA THR A 43 5.20 -2.71 16.61
C THR A 43 4.31 -1.46 16.67
N ALA A 44 4.53 -0.55 17.63
CA ALA A 44 3.84 0.72 17.71
C ALA A 44 4.49 1.82 16.85
N ALA A 45 5.69 1.57 16.30
CA ALA A 45 6.37 2.53 15.45
C ALA A 45 5.57 2.84 14.17
N ARG A 46 5.57 4.11 13.77
CA ARG A 46 4.92 4.58 12.53
C ARG A 46 5.42 3.81 11.30
N LYS A 47 6.71 3.49 11.25
CA LYS A 47 7.34 2.75 10.16
C LYS A 47 6.66 1.39 9.91
N VAL A 48 6.39 0.62 10.97
CA VAL A 48 5.72 -0.69 10.89
C VAL A 48 4.34 -0.56 10.23
N ARG A 49 3.54 0.43 10.64
CA ARG A 49 2.23 0.66 10.02
C ARG A 49 2.34 1.12 8.56
N ARG A 50 3.37 1.91 8.25
CA ARG A 50 3.64 2.46 6.92
C ARG A 50 3.98 1.37 5.89
N CYS A 51 4.73 0.34 6.29
CA CYS A 51 5.19 -0.72 5.37
C CYS A 51 4.37 -2.02 5.44
N MET A 52 3.44 -2.15 6.39
CA MET A 52 2.62 -3.36 6.54
C MET A 52 1.86 -3.69 5.24
N ALA A 53 1.96 -4.95 4.81
CA ALA A 53 1.27 -5.50 3.64
C ALA A 53 -0.21 -5.77 3.94
N VAL A 54 -0.99 -4.69 4.10
CA VAL A 54 -2.41 -4.73 4.49
C VAL A 54 -3.30 -5.52 3.53
N HIS A 55 -2.94 -5.64 2.25
CA HIS A 55 -3.70 -6.43 1.28
C HIS A 55 -3.78 -7.92 1.66
N ARG A 56 -2.78 -8.43 2.38
CA ARG A 56 -2.70 -9.84 2.79
C ARG A 56 -3.72 -10.20 3.86
N GLU A 57 -4.28 -9.19 4.51
CA GLU A 57 -5.34 -9.32 5.51
C GLU A 57 -6.74 -9.32 4.88
N TRP A 58 -6.85 -9.63 3.58
CA TRP A 58 -8.13 -9.62 2.85
C TRP A 58 -9.20 -10.47 3.54
N ARG A 59 -8.82 -11.57 4.22
CA ARG A 59 -9.75 -12.41 4.97
C ARG A 59 -10.50 -11.59 6.02
N LEU A 60 -9.80 -10.69 6.72
CA LEU A 60 -10.39 -9.85 7.76
C LEU A 60 -11.50 -8.94 7.22
N HIS A 61 -11.46 -8.57 5.94
CA HIS A 61 -12.53 -7.81 5.30
C HIS A 61 -13.89 -8.52 5.41
N TRP A 62 -13.92 -9.85 5.30
CA TRP A 62 -15.15 -10.65 5.33
C TRP A 62 -15.62 -10.98 6.73
N TRP A 63 -14.68 -11.33 7.62
CA TRP A 63 -15.03 -11.72 8.99
C TRP A 63 -15.33 -10.53 9.90
N ASP A 64 -14.62 -9.40 9.70
CA ASP A 64 -14.75 -8.22 10.54
C ASP A 64 -14.36 -6.96 9.74
N LYS A 65 -15.27 -6.53 8.87
CA LYS A 65 -15.09 -5.34 8.03
C LYS A 65 -14.78 -4.09 8.85
N ALA A 66 -15.39 -3.95 10.04
CA ALA A 66 -15.17 -2.79 10.90
C ALA A 66 -13.72 -2.73 11.40
N ARG A 67 -13.18 -3.85 11.89
CA ARG A 67 -11.79 -3.96 12.31
C ARG A 67 -10.82 -3.82 11.15
N PHE A 68 -11.12 -4.41 9.99
CA PHE A 68 -10.30 -4.25 8.79
C PHE A 68 -10.17 -2.78 8.39
N LEU A 69 -11.29 -2.06 8.31
CA LEU A 69 -11.27 -0.62 8.00
C LEU A 69 -10.56 0.20 9.09
N SER A 70 -10.66 -0.19 10.37
CA SER A 70 -9.93 0.44 11.47
C SER A 70 -8.41 0.30 11.30
N VAL A 71 -7.93 -0.89 10.90
CA VAL A 71 -6.53 -1.15 10.57
C VAL A 71 -6.08 -0.29 9.40
N LEU A 72 -6.84 -0.31 8.29
CA LEU A 72 -6.51 0.47 7.11
C LEU A 72 -6.38 1.96 7.41
N ARG A 73 -7.30 2.54 8.21
CA ARG A 73 -7.22 3.96 8.60
C ARG A 73 -5.95 4.29 9.36
N ARG A 74 -5.54 3.43 10.31
CA ARG A 74 -4.29 3.63 11.06
C ARG A 74 -3.05 3.54 10.17
N CYS A 75 -3.05 2.63 9.20
CA CYS A 75 -1.96 2.47 8.24
C CYS A 75 -1.91 3.64 7.25
N ALA A 76 -3.04 4.04 6.68
CA ALA A 76 -3.14 5.19 5.79
C ALA A 76 -2.70 6.48 6.51
N ALA A 77 -3.14 6.71 7.75
CA ALA A 77 -2.68 7.85 8.56
C ALA A 77 -1.17 7.84 8.85
N SER A 78 -0.52 6.66 8.77
CA SER A 78 0.93 6.52 8.90
C SER A 78 1.67 6.76 7.58
N GLY A 79 0.95 6.92 6.46
CA GLY A 79 1.48 7.10 5.10
C GLY A 79 1.66 5.79 4.33
N ASN A 80 0.84 4.77 4.61
CA ASN A 80 0.84 3.51 3.85
C ASN A 80 0.05 3.70 2.53
N PRO A 81 0.70 3.59 1.36
CA PRO A 81 0.05 3.81 0.07
C PRO A 81 -1.00 2.74 -0.25
N GLU A 82 -0.73 1.48 0.07
CA GLU A 82 -1.65 0.36 -0.16
C GLU A 82 -2.93 0.51 0.67
N ALA A 83 -2.80 0.89 1.94
CA ALA A 83 -3.95 1.14 2.81
C ALA A 83 -4.79 2.32 2.30
N SER A 84 -4.12 3.36 1.79
CA SER A 84 -4.78 4.52 1.19
C SER A 84 -5.51 4.14 -0.10
N TYR A 85 -4.92 3.30 -0.95
CA TYR A 85 -5.58 2.77 -2.14
C TYR A 85 -6.87 2.00 -1.79
N ILE A 86 -6.79 1.05 -0.85
CA ILE A 86 -7.96 0.24 -0.47
C ILE A 86 -9.07 1.11 0.16
N LEU A 87 -8.72 2.07 1.01
CA LEU A 87 -9.69 3.03 1.54
C LEU A 87 -10.28 3.91 0.45
N GLY A 88 -9.47 4.32 -0.53
CA GLY A 88 -9.90 5.09 -1.69
C GLY A 88 -11.00 4.36 -2.46
N LEU A 89 -10.80 3.07 -2.72
CA LEU A 89 -11.81 2.22 -3.37
C LEU A 89 -13.07 2.04 -2.52
N GLU A 90 -12.94 1.77 -1.22
CA GLU A 90 -14.10 1.63 -0.33
C GLU A 90 -14.92 2.93 -0.28
N GLU A 91 -14.26 4.08 -0.15
CA GLU A 91 -14.92 5.38 -0.06
C GLU A 91 -15.55 5.80 -1.39
N PHE A 92 -14.85 5.60 -2.51
CA PHE A 92 -15.32 5.97 -3.84
C PHE A 92 -16.42 5.03 -4.36
N CYS A 93 -16.13 3.72 -4.40
CA CYS A 93 -16.99 2.73 -5.05
C CYS A 93 -18.15 2.28 -4.15
N ASN A 94 -17.86 1.93 -2.89
CA ASN A 94 -18.86 1.29 -2.03
C ASN A 94 -19.70 2.32 -1.27
N ARG A 95 -19.07 3.38 -0.77
CA ARG A 95 -19.72 4.39 0.08
C ARG A 95 -20.15 5.65 -0.66
N ARG A 96 -19.82 5.76 -1.96
CA ARG A 96 -20.14 6.89 -2.84
C ARG A 96 -19.66 8.26 -2.32
N ARG A 97 -18.66 8.27 -1.45
CA ARG A 97 -18.03 9.49 -0.90
C ARG A 97 -16.87 9.91 -1.79
N LYS A 98 -17.20 10.37 -3.00
CA LYS A 98 -16.25 10.67 -4.09
C LYS A 98 -15.05 11.48 -3.64
N ALA A 99 -15.27 12.64 -3.00
CA ALA A 99 -14.19 13.51 -2.54
C ALA A 99 -13.23 12.81 -1.56
N SER A 100 -13.76 12.00 -0.63
CA SER A 100 -12.90 11.26 0.30
C SER A 100 -12.14 10.14 -0.41
N GLY A 101 -12.80 9.43 -1.32
CA GLY A 101 -12.16 8.38 -2.11
C GLY A 101 -11.02 8.92 -2.98
N LEU A 102 -11.27 10.02 -3.70
CA LEU A 102 -10.26 10.68 -4.54
C LEU A 102 -9.05 11.15 -3.73
N ARG A 103 -9.24 11.75 -2.54
CA ARG A 103 -8.12 12.14 -1.68
C ARG A 103 -7.23 10.95 -1.30
N HIS A 104 -7.83 9.81 -0.98
CA HIS A 104 -7.09 8.61 -0.63
C HIS A 104 -6.36 7.99 -1.84
N LEU A 105 -7.01 7.95 -3.01
CA LEU A 105 -6.41 7.47 -4.25
C LEU A 105 -5.26 8.37 -4.72
N LEU A 106 -5.44 9.69 -4.66
CA LEU A 106 -4.39 10.67 -4.95
C LEU A 106 -3.20 10.48 -4.02
N HIS A 107 -3.42 10.38 -2.72
CA HIS A 107 -2.34 10.16 -1.75
C HIS A 107 -1.58 8.86 -2.04
N ALA A 108 -2.27 7.77 -2.38
CA ALA A 108 -1.63 6.52 -2.76
C ALA A 108 -0.79 6.66 -4.05
N MET A 109 -1.33 7.35 -5.06
CA MET A 109 -0.64 7.62 -6.32
C MET A 109 0.64 8.45 -6.10
N GLU A 110 0.56 9.54 -5.34
CA GLU A 110 1.72 10.40 -4.99
C GLU A 110 2.83 9.64 -4.25
N HIS A 111 2.48 8.53 -3.60
CA HIS A 111 3.42 7.66 -2.88
C HIS A 111 3.80 6.40 -3.69
N GLY A 112 3.62 6.43 -5.01
CA GLY A 112 4.12 5.40 -5.93
C GLY A 112 3.22 4.17 -6.08
N HIS A 113 1.95 4.21 -5.67
CA HIS A 113 1.04 3.08 -5.83
C HIS A 113 0.50 3.00 -7.26
N ALA A 114 1.07 2.10 -8.08
CA ALA A 114 0.73 1.96 -9.50
C ALA A 114 -0.78 1.76 -9.77
N ALA A 115 -1.45 0.89 -9.00
CA ALA A 115 -2.89 0.66 -9.18
C ALA A 115 -3.74 1.89 -8.80
N ALA A 116 -3.23 2.76 -7.92
CA ALA A 116 -3.94 4.00 -7.59
C ALA A 116 -3.79 5.02 -8.74
N ALA A 117 -2.61 5.12 -9.34
CA ALA A 117 -2.39 5.93 -10.53
C ALA A 117 -3.31 5.50 -11.69
N TYR A 118 -3.41 4.20 -11.93
CA TYR A 118 -4.35 3.64 -12.92
C TYR A 118 -5.80 4.02 -12.62
N MET A 119 -6.27 3.81 -11.37
CA MET A 119 -7.64 4.17 -10.99
C MET A 119 -7.92 5.67 -11.12
N MET A 120 -6.98 6.54 -10.73
CA MET A 120 -7.09 7.99 -10.92
C MET A 120 -7.20 8.35 -12.40
N GLY A 121 -6.39 7.72 -13.26
CA GLY A 121 -6.47 7.87 -14.71
C GLY A 121 -7.82 7.46 -15.27
N MET A 122 -8.35 6.30 -14.88
CA MET A 122 -9.66 5.80 -15.30
C MET A 122 -10.79 6.73 -14.89
N ILE A 123 -10.77 7.24 -13.66
CA ILE A 123 -11.78 8.21 -13.18
C ILE A 123 -11.71 9.50 -13.99
N THR A 124 -10.51 10.03 -14.21
CA THR A 124 -10.30 11.27 -14.97
C THR A 124 -10.78 11.13 -16.41
N LEU A 125 -10.43 10.02 -17.08
CA LEU A 125 -10.87 9.72 -18.43
C LEU A 125 -12.39 9.61 -18.51
N HIS A 126 -13.00 8.86 -17.59
CA HIS A 126 -14.45 8.70 -17.53
C HIS A 126 -15.17 10.04 -17.34
N ASP A 127 -14.67 10.90 -16.46
CA ASP A 127 -15.27 12.22 -16.23
C ASP A 127 -15.10 13.13 -17.45
N SER A 128 -13.98 13.02 -18.16
CA SER A 128 -13.69 13.75 -19.40
C SER A 128 -14.60 13.35 -20.55
N LEU A 129 -14.94 12.07 -20.66
CA LEU A 129 -15.88 11.57 -21.68
C LEU A 129 -17.33 12.01 -21.43
N ARG A 130 -17.67 12.45 -20.21
CA ARG A 130 -19.01 12.96 -19.87
C ARG A 130 -19.15 14.46 -20.08
N SER A 131 -18.06 15.19 -20.31
CA SER A 131 -18.08 16.60 -20.71
C SER A 131 -17.71 16.76 -22.18
N PRO A 132 -18.51 17.45 -23.02
CA PRO A 132 -18.06 17.82 -24.36
C PRO A 132 -16.80 18.68 -24.25
N GLY A 133 -15.68 18.23 -24.84
CA GLY A 133 -14.37 18.92 -24.79
C GLY A 133 -13.47 18.57 -23.58
N GLY A 134 -13.88 17.64 -22.70
CA GLY A 134 -13.10 17.28 -21.51
C GLY A 134 -11.83 16.47 -21.78
N ALA A 135 -11.79 15.71 -22.87
CA ALA A 135 -10.67 14.82 -23.20
C ALA A 135 -9.37 15.60 -23.52
N GLU A 136 -9.46 16.74 -24.21
CA GLU A 136 -8.31 17.59 -24.52
C GLU A 136 -7.76 18.27 -23.26
N GLN A 137 -8.63 18.81 -22.39
CA GLN A 137 -8.22 19.40 -21.12
C GLN A 137 -7.59 18.39 -20.15
N ALA A 138 -8.10 17.15 -20.13
CA ALA A 138 -7.51 16.10 -19.31
C ALA A 138 -6.12 15.69 -19.80
N LEU A 139 -5.89 15.67 -21.11
CA LEU A 139 -4.57 15.39 -21.69
C LEU A 139 -3.55 16.50 -21.38
N GLU A 140 -3.95 17.77 -21.49
CA GLU A 140 -3.11 18.91 -21.09
C GLU A 140 -2.77 18.88 -19.59
N ARG A 141 -3.74 18.58 -18.74
CA ARG A 141 -3.52 18.50 -17.29
C ARG A 141 -2.63 17.33 -16.88
N TRP A 142 -2.70 16.23 -17.64
CA TRP A 142 -1.85 15.05 -17.43
C TRP A 142 -0.40 15.33 -17.88
N THR A 143 -0.21 15.97 -19.02
CA THR A 143 1.13 16.35 -19.52
C THR A 143 1.80 17.48 -18.72
N ALA A 144 1.02 18.30 -18.03
CA ALA A 144 1.52 19.34 -17.13
C ALA A 144 1.89 18.85 -15.72
N SER A 145 1.63 17.58 -15.38
CA SER A 145 2.01 17.03 -14.07
C SER A 145 3.51 16.70 -14.02
N PRO A 146 4.18 16.90 -12.87
CA PRO A 146 5.62 16.62 -12.77
C PRO A 146 5.91 15.13 -13.02
N PRO A 147 7.07 14.80 -13.65
CA PRO A 147 7.37 13.48 -14.21
C PRO A 147 7.28 12.31 -13.20
N GLY A 148 7.41 12.58 -11.90
CA GLY A 148 7.32 11.59 -10.82
C GLY A 148 5.92 11.03 -10.54
N LEU A 149 4.88 11.54 -11.20
CA LEU A 149 3.49 11.07 -11.06
C LEU A 149 3.03 10.18 -12.23
N HIS A 150 3.85 10.00 -13.27
CA HIS A 150 3.51 9.17 -14.42
C HIS A 150 3.86 7.69 -14.15
N PRO A 151 2.88 6.76 -14.17
CA PRO A 151 3.13 5.34 -13.97
C PRO A 151 3.98 4.67 -15.09
N LEU A 152 4.30 5.41 -16.15
CA LEU A 152 5.10 4.98 -17.30
C LEU A 152 6.40 5.79 -17.47
N ALA A 153 6.76 6.67 -16.53
CA ALA A 153 8.08 7.29 -16.56
C ALA A 153 9.13 6.16 -16.45
N PRO A 154 10.03 5.98 -17.43
CA PRO A 154 11.05 4.97 -17.32
C PRO A 154 11.86 5.27 -16.06
N ALA A 155 11.96 4.27 -15.18
CA ALA A 155 12.92 4.31 -14.08
C ALA A 155 14.27 4.72 -14.70
N GLY A 156 14.87 5.77 -14.14
CA GLY A 156 16.14 6.31 -14.62
C GLY A 156 17.11 5.17 -14.93
N GLN A 157 17.71 5.24 -16.12
CA GLN A 157 18.68 4.29 -16.62
C GLN A 157 19.79 4.10 -15.56
N GLY A 158 19.78 2.97 -14.87
CA GLY A 158 20.74 2.77 -13.78
C GLY A 158 20.48 1.61 -12.82
N ALA A 159 19.70 0.59 -13.19
CA ALA A 159 19.75 -0.74 -12.57
C ALA A 159 18.94 -1.70 -13.43
N GLY A 160 19.61 -2.58 -14.18
CA GLY A 160 18.94 -3.66 -14.90
C GLY A 160 18.17 -4.54 -13.90
N TRP A 161 16.90 -4.81 -14.18
CA TRP A 161 16.19 -5.89 -13.51
C TRP A 161 16.96 -7.20 -13.79
N PRO A 162 17.33 -7.99 -12.79
CA PRO A 162 17.81 -9.34 -13.07
C PRO A 162 16.67 -10.11 -13.75
N PRO A 163 16.96 -10.89 -14.81
CA PRO A 163 15.94 -11.69 -15.47
C PRO A 163 15.30 -12.65 -14.46
N CYS A 164 13.98 -12.79 -14.55
CA CYS A 164 13.22 -13.79 -13.82
C CYS A 164 13.79 -15.18 -14.13
N ALA A 165 14.62 -15.70 -13.23
CA ALA A 165 15.01 -17.10 -13.26
C ALA A 165 13.77 -17.92 -12.90
N GLU A 166 13.12 -18.48 -13.92
CA GLU A 166 12.17 -19.56 -13.80
C GLU A 166 12.83 -20.70 -13.02
N ARG A 167 12.50 -20.84 -11.73
CA ARG A 167 12.84 -22.06 -10.98
C ARG A 167 11.69 -23.04 -11.19
N PRO A 168 11.92 -24.21 -11.81
CA PRO A 168 10.88 -25.24 -11.87
C PRO A 168 10.55 -25.73 -10.45
N CYS A 169 9.24 -25.85 -10.20
CA CYS A 169 8.67 -26.36 -8.97
C CYS A 169 9.05 -27.85 -8.79
N ARG A 170 9.91 -28.19 -7.83
CA ARG A 170 10.33 -29.58 -7.52
C ARG A 170 9.28 -30.36 -6.72
N SER A 171 8.01 -30.31 -7.08
CA SER A 171 6.98 -31.14 -6.42
C SER A 171 6.02 -31.84 -7.38
N CYS A 172 6.41 -32.00 -8.64
CA CYS A 172 5.66 -32.80 -9.60
C CYS A 172 6.59 -33.78 -10.34
N GLU A 173 7.26 -34.68 -9.61
CA GLU A 173 7.75 -35.95 -10.17
C GLU A 173 7.54 -37.03 -9.13
N GLY A 174 6.50 -37.84 -9.36
CA GLY A 174 6.31 -39.18 -8.81
C GLY A 174 6.28 -40.16 -9.97
#